data_AF-A0A6L6H0F0-F1
#
_entry.id   AF-A0A6L6H0F0-F1
#
_cell.length_a   1.000
_cell.length_b   1.000
_cell.length_c   1.000
_cell.angle_alpha   90.00
_cell.angle_beta   90.00
_cell.angle_gamma   90.00
#
_symmetry.space_group_name_H-M   'P 1'
#
loop_
_entity.id
_entity.type
_entity.pdbx_description
1 polymer ?
#
loop_
_entity_poly.entity_id
_entity_poly.type
_entity_poly.pdbx_seq_one_letter_code
_entity_poly.pdbx_strand_id
1 'polypeptide(L)'
;MTKVKWLVISAAGVAILFVALNYSLQHGPTAAEYTHSMNEKWNFALPEPVDYEELWGTPSSFLGDGEWLTVLTYDKAIKDPESMGLVEVTEENIDEVRDHLDFFRSRTVEIYTGNEETQAEIENVFSENPVEVSIGDYFHHQTNRDDYDTFTAVYSVEQKKIWLHEWHQ
;
A
#
# COMPACT_ATOMS: atom_id res chain seq x y z
N MET A 1 45.59 -27.12 -5.72
CA MET A 1 45.22 -25.92 -4.92
C MET A 1 44.02 -25.14 -5.46
N THR A 2 43.40 -25.53 -6.58
CA THR A 2 42.31 -24.78 -7.23
C THR A 2 40.92 -25.07 -6.66
N LYS A 3 40.62 -26.32 -6.25
CA LYS A 3 39.28 -26.72 -5.79
C LYS A 3 38.84 -26.09 -4.44
N VAL A 4 39.78 -25.84 -3.54
CA VAL A 4 39.50 -25.23 -2.22
C VAL A 4 39.08 -23.76 -2.35
N LYS A 5 39.66 -23.03 -3.32
CA LYS A 5 39.30 -21.62 -3.55
C LYS A 5 37.87 -21.45 -4.07
N TRP A 6 37.42 -22.34 -4.95
CA TRP A 6 36.03 -22.34 -5.44
C TRP A 6 35.02 -22.67 -4.35
N LEU A 7 35.31 -23.66 -3.49
CA LEU A 7 34.45 -24.02 -2.35
C LEU A 7 34.27 -22.87 -1.34
N VAL A 8 35.33 -22.12 -1.04
CA VAL A 8 35.26 -20.96 -0.12
C VAL A 8 34.48 -19.80 -0.75
N ILE A 9 34.65 -19.55 -2.05
CA ILE A 9 33.89 -18.51 -2.78
C ILE A 9 32.39 -18.87 -2.83
N SER A 10 32.07 -20.15 -3.08
CA SER A 10 30.68 -20.63 -3.09
C SER A 10 30.03 -20.55 -1.70
N ALA A 11 30.74 -20.91 -0.64
CA ALA A 11 30.23 -20.81 0.73
C ALA A 11 30.03 -19.35 1.18
N ALA A 12 30.96 -18.45 0.82
CA ALA A 12 30.81 -17.02 1.09
C ALA A 12 29.63 -16.40 0.33
N GLY A 13 29.41 -16.80 -0.94
CA GLY A 13 28.26 -16.35 -1.73
C GLY A 13 26.92 -16.79 -1.11
N VAL A 14 26.81 -18.04 -0.67
CA VAL A 14 25.61 -18.55 0.01
C VAL A 14 25.36 -17.84 1.34
N ALA A 15 26.41 -17.58 2.13
CA ALA A 15 26.28 -16.84 3.39
C ALA A 15 25.80 -15.40 3.17
N ILE A 16 26.34 -14.70 2.16
CA ILE A 16 25.88 -13.34 1.80
C ILE A 16 24.42 -13.37 1.35
N LEU A 17 24.02 -14.36 0.54
CA LEU A 17 22.64 -14.52 0.10
C LEU A 17 21.70 -14.75 1.29
N PHE A 18 22.13 -15.57 2.25
CA PHE A 18 21.35 -15.86 3.45
C PHE A 18 21.22 -14.62 4.36
N VAL A 19 22.28 -13.83 4.52
CA VAL A 19 22.25 -12.57 5.28
C VAL A 19 21.37 -11.53 4.59
N ALA A 20 21.48 -11.39 3.26
CA ALA A 20 20.63 -10.48 2.48
C ALA A 20 19.16 -10.88 2.57
N LEU A 21 18.84 -12.17 2.40
CA LEU A 21 17.48 -12.70 2.56
C LEU A 21 16.94 -12.45 3.97
N ASN A 22 17.72 -12.73 5.02
CA ASN A 22 17.29 -12.47 6.39
C ASN A 22 17.12 -10.98 6.68
N TYR A 23 17.97 -10.12 6.11
CA TYR A 23 17.85 -8.68 6.26
C TYR A 23 16.55 -8.16 5.62
N SER A 24 16.26 -8.58 4.38
CA SER A 24 15.01 -8.25 3.68
C SER A 24 13.76 -8.89 4.31
N LEU A 25 13.89 -10.03 4.99
CA LEU A 25 12.78 -10.63 5.74
C LEU A 25 12.51 -9.90 7.07
N GLN A 26 13.51 -9.25 7.65
CA GLN A 26 13.38 -8.53 8.91
C GLN A 26 13.00 -7.05 8.73
N HIS A 27 13.24 -6.48 7.56
CA HIS A 27 12.93 -5.09 7.24
C HIS A 27 11.96 -5.10 6.07
N GLY A 28 10.73 -4.63 6.29
CA GLY A 28 9.76 -4.40 5.22
C GLY A 28 10.30 -3.40 4.17
N PRO A 29 9.56 -3.16 3.09
CA PRO A 29 10.01 -2.24 2.04
C PRO A 29 10.29 -0.86 2.63
N THR A 30 11.36 -0.22 2.14
CA THR A 30 11.57 1.21 2.39
C THR A 30 10.49 2.04 1.70
N ALA A 31 10.27 3.28 2.14
CA ALA A 31 9.38 4.23 1.49
C ALA A 31 9.65 4.38 -0.03
N ALA A 32 10.92 4.41 -0.42
CA ALA A 32 11.34 4.46 -1.81
C ALA A 32 11.00 3.19 -2.58
N GLU A 33 11.23 2.01 -2.00
CA GLU A 33 10.87 0.72 -2.63
C GLU A 33 9.36 0.56 -2.77
N TYR A 34 8.59 0.97 -1.76
CA TYR A 34 7.13 0.91 -1.81
C TYR A 34 6.57 1.84 -2.89
N THR A 35 6.96 3.12 -2.91
CA THR A 35 6.52 4.07 -3.95
C THR A 35 6.95 3.65 -5.35
N HIS A 36 8.14 3.06 -5.50
CA HIS A 36 8.56 2.47 -6.76
C HIS A 36 7.61 1.34 -7.20
N SER A 37 7.23 0.46 -6.28
CA SER A 37 6.30 -0.63 -6.58
C SER A 37 4.90 -0.13 -6.98
N MET A 38 4.42 0.98 -6.42
CA MET A 38 3.16 1.61 -6.83
C MET A 38 3.19 2.04 -8.29
N ASN A 39 4.31 2.63 -8.72
CA ASN A 39 4.49 3.00 -10.11
C ASN A 39 4.56 1.77 -11.04
N GLU A 40 5.19 0.67 -10.63
CA GLU A 40 5.23 -0.54 -11.45
C GLU A 40 3.88 -1.26 -11.57
N LYS A 41 3.12 -1.34 -10.47
CA LYS A 41 1.85 -2.06 -10.41
C LYS A 41 0.69 -1.25 -10.99
N TRP A 42 0.60 0.02 -10.60
CA TRP A 42 -0.56 0.88 -10.83
C TRP A 42 -0.25 2.03 -11.78
N ASN A 43 1.00 2.17 -12.26
CA ASN A 43 1.42 3.35 -13.02
C ASN A 43 1.14 4.67 -12.26
N PHE A 44 1.20 4.60 -10.92
CA PHE A 44 0.93 5.70 -10.01
C PHE A 44 2.25 6.21 -9.40
N ALA A 45 2.79 7.27 -9.98
CA ALA A 45 4.09 7.82 -9.63
C ALA A 45 4.00 8.74 -8.41
N LEU A 46 4.35 8.22 -7.24
CA LEU A 46 4.36 8.97 -5.99
C LEU A 46 5.74 9.55 -5.67
N PRO A 47 5.82 10.79 -5.13
CA PRO A 47 7.05 11.26 -4.51
C PRO A 47 7.36 10.41 -3.29
N GLU A 48 8.65 10.27 -2.99
CA GLU A 48 9.12 9.56 -1.79
C GLU A 48 8.58 10.25 -0.52
N PRO A 49 7.81 9.55 0.33
CA PRO A 49 7.30 10.10 1.57
C PRO A 49 8.39 10.11 2.64
N VAL A 50 8.18 10.91 3.70
CA VAL A 50 9.06 10.88 4.87
C VAL A 50 8.80 9.68 5.76
N ASP A 51 7.62 9.09 5.64
CA ASP A 51 7.22 7.91 6.40
C ASP A 51 6.23 7.04 5.60
N TYR A 52 6.31 5.73 5.84
CA TYR A 52 5.49 4.69 5.25
C TYR A 52 5.01 3.76 6.37
N GLU A 53 3.70 3.57 6.46
CA GLU A 53 3.08 2.68 7.45
C GLU A 53 2.05 1.79 6.77
N GLU A 54 2.20 0.47 6.93
CA GLU A 54 1.16 -0.50 6.59
C GLU A 54 0.28 -0.70 7.83
N LEU A 55 -0.96 -0.22 7.77
CA LEU A 55 -1.93 -0.34 8.86
C LEU A 55 -2.62 -1.69 8.86
N TRP A 56 -2.83 -2.26 7.66
CA TRP A 56 -3.40 -3.58 7.46
C TRP A 56 -2.84 -4.21 6.20
N GLY A 57 -2.68 -5.53 6.22
CA GLY A 57 -2.27 -6.32 5.07
C GLY A 57 -2.65 -7.78 5.26
N THR A 58 -3.09 -8.45 4.20
CA THR A 58 -3.41 -9.89 4.26
C THR A 58 -2.22 -10.68 4.80
N PRO A 59 -2.41 -11.47 5.88
CA PRO A 59 -1.35 -12.32 6.39
C PRO A 59 -1.02 -13.43 5.37
N SER A 60 0.21 -13.43 4.85
CA SER A 60 0.73 -14.46 3.92
C SER A 60 0.01 -14.55 2.55
N SER A 61 0.21 -13.56 1.68
CA SER A 61 -0.25 -13.61 0.27
C SER A 61 0.56 -14.61 -0.57
N PHE A 62 0.27 -15.90 -0.47
CA PHE A 62 1.03 -16.95 -1.18
C PHE A 62 0.93 -16.86 -2.72
N LEU A 63 -0.08 -16.17 -3.26
CA LEU A 63 -0.31 -16.00 -4.70
C LEU A 63 -0.32 -14.53 -5.17
N GLY A 64 -0.05 -13.57 -4.29
CA GLY A 64 -0.14 -12.14 -4.59
C GLY A 64 -1.53 -11.54 -4.39
N ASP A 65 -2.55 -12.37 -4.21
CA ASP A 65 -3.90 -11.95 -3.81
C ASP A 65 -3.90 -11.42 -2.38
N GLY A 66 -4.71 -10.40 -2.13
CA GLY A 66 -4.85 -9.80 -0.81
C GLY A 66 -5.32 -8.36 -0.86
N GLU A 67 -5.33 -7.75 0.31
CA GLU A 67 -5.73 -6.39 0.55
C GLU A 67 -4.75 -5.69 1.49
N TRP A 68 -4.46 -4.44 1.19
CA TRP A 68 -3.52 -3.62 1.95
C TRP A 68 -4.08 -2.22 2.18
N LEU A 69 -3.93 -1.73 3.40
CA LEU A 69 -4.16 -0.35 3.80
C LEU A 69 -2.83 0.26 4.21
N THR A 70 -2.38 1.25 3.45
CA THR A 70 -1.12 1.94 3.68
C THR A 70 -1.34 3.43 3.85
N VAL A 71 -0.54 4.05 4.72
CA VAL A 71 -0.46 5.50 4.87
C VAL A 71 0.94 5.99 4.52
N LEU A 72 1.00 6.98 3.62
CA LEU A 72 2.21 7.71 3.30
C LEU A 72 2.13 9.10 3.90
N THR A 73 3.17 9.52 4.63
CA THR A 73 3.23 10.84 5.26
C THR A 73 4.28 11.72 4.59
N TYR A 74 3.95 12.99 4.35
CA TYR A 74 4.84 13.97 3.73
C TYR A 74 5.12 15.16 4.66
N ASP A 75 6.33 15.72 4.60
CA ASP A 75 6.69 16.92 5.36
C ASP A 75 6.04 18.20 4.80
N LYS A 76 5.79 18.20 3.48
CA LYS A 76 5.26 19.31 2.69
C LYS A 76 4.09 18.82 1.85
N ALA A 77 3.22 19.76 1.51
CA ALA A 77 2.16 19.49 0.53
C ALA A 77 2.76 19.11 -0.82
N ILE A 78 2.11 18.18 -1.51
CA ILE A 78 2.48 17.79 -2.86
C ILE A 78 2.13 18.95 -3.79
N LYS A 79 3.11 19.42 -4.56
CA LYS A 79 2.96 20.67 -5.34
C LYS A 79 2.02 20.55 -6.52
N ASP A 80 1.95 19.38 -7.12
CA ASP A 80 1.19 19.11 -8.35
C ASP A 80 0.56 17.71 -8.25
N PRO A 81 -0.50 17.53 -7.45
CA PRO A 81 -1.16 16.24 -7.28
C PRO A 81 -1.70 15.68 -8.60
N GLU A 82 -2.23 16.57 -9.46
CA GLU A 82 -2.85 16.22 -10.73
C GLU A 82 -1.87 15.56 -11.71
N SER A 83 -0.59 15.96 -11.69
CA SER A 83 0.45 15.33 -12.52
C SER A 83 0.65 13.83 -12.22
N MET A 84 0.20 13.37 -11.05
CA MET A 84 0.24 11.96 -10.62
C MET A 84 -1.04 11.19 -10.98
N GLY A 85 -2.02 11.86 -11.62
CA GLY A 85 -3.33 11.29 -11.93
C GLY A 85 -4.35 11.39 -10.79
N LEU A 86 -4.05 12.16 -9.73
CA LEU A 86 -5.02 12.50 -8.71
C LEU A 86 -6.01 13.55 -9.24
N VAL A 87 -7.28 13.40 -8.88
CA VAL A 87 -8.38 14.31 -9.22
C VAL A 87 -8.83 15.02 -7.95
N GLU A 88 -9.05 16.34 -8.03
CA GLU A 88 -9.55 17.10 -6.89
C GLU A 88 -10.96 16.61 -6.47
N VAL A 89 -11.15 16.48 -5.17
CA VAL A 89 -12.44 16.15 -4.56
C VAL A 89 -13.31 17.42 -4.55
N THR A 90 -14.49 17.29 -5.14
CA THR A 90 -15.48 18.35 -5.29
C THR A 90 -16.83 17.91 -4.74
N GLU A 91 -17.80 18.82 -4.69
CA GLU A 91 -19.18 18.45 -4.34
C GLU A 91 -19.77 17.38 -5.28
N GLU A 92 -19.29 17.28 -6.52
CA GLU A 92 -19.83 16.36 -7.53
C GLU A 92 -19.34 14.92 -7.36
N ASN A 93 -18.14 14.71 -6.81
CA ASN A 93 -17.49 13.40 -6.75
C ASN A 93 -17.23 12.88 -5.32
N ILE A 94 -17.43 13.70 -4.27
CA ILE A 94 -17.10 13.30 -2.90
C ILE A 94 -17.82 12.03 -2.44
N ASP A 95 -19.07 11.83 -2.87
CA ASP A 95 -19.82 10.63 -2.53
C ASP A 95 -19.28 9.40 -3.26
N GLU A 96 -18.79 9.54 -4.50
CA GLU A 96 -18.10 8.46 -5.21
C GLU A 96 -16.81 8.05 -4.48
N VAL A 97 -16.02 9.02 -3.99
CA VAL A 97 -14.81 8.71 -3.22
C VAL A 97 -15.15 7.92 -1.97
N ARG A 98 -16.21 8.31 -1.25
CA ARG A 98 -16.67 7.60 -0.05
C ARG A 98 -17.15 6.20 -0.37
N ASP A 99 -17.89 6.02 -1.47
CA ASP A 99 -18.35 4.70 -1.91
C ASP A 99 -17.18 3.76 -2.19
N HIS A 100 -16.10 4.23 -2.81
CA HIS A 100 -14.88 3.44 -3.04
C HIS A 100 -14.19 3.02 -1.74
N LEU A 101 -14.13 3.92 -0.75
CA LEU A 101 -13.54 3.66 0.57
C LEU A 101 -14.38 2.66 1.37
N ASP A 102 -15.70 2.87 1.39
CA ASP A 102 -16.64 1.99 2.09
C ASP A 102 -16.70 0.59 1.44
N PHE A 103 -16.61 0.53 0.11
CA PHE A 103 -16.51 -0.73 -0.62
C PHE A 103 -15.24 -1.49 -0.24
N PHE A 104 -14.08 -0.82 -0.21
CA PHE A 104 -12.84 -1.47 0.23
C PHE A 104 -12.95 -2.01 1.65
N ARG A 105 -13.34 -1.17 2.62
CA ARG A 105 -13.49 -1.56 4.03
C ARG A 105 -14.43 -2.75 4.19
N SER A 106 -15.62 -2.68 3.60
CA SER A 106 -16.62 -3.74 3.71
C SER A 106 -16.12 -5.07 3.13
N ARG A 107 -15.46 -5.03 1.97
CA ARG A 107 -14.88 -6.22 1.33
C ARG A 107 -13.73 -6.81 2.15
N THR A 108 -12.86 -5.98 2.72
CA THR A 108 -11.79 -6.43 3.63
C THR A 108 -12.34 -7.15 4.85
N VAL A 109 -13.42 -6.65 5.46
CA VAL A 109 -14.07 -7.35 6.58
C VAL A 109 -14.75 -8.65 6.11
N GLU A 110 -15.38 -8.65 4.94
CA GLU A 110 -16.17 -9.78 4.43
C GLU A 110 -15.31 -11.02 4.14
N ILE A 111 -14.09 -10.86 3.61
CA ILE A 111 -13.23 -12.02 3.29
C ILE A 111 -12.81 -12.83 4.53
N TYR A 112 -12.89 -12.23 5.72
CA TYR A 112 -12.64 -12.90 7.00
C TYR A 112 -13.92 -13.38 7.70
N THR A 113 -15.02 -13.53 6.97
CA THR A 113 -16.27 -14.07 7.52
C THR A 113 -16.04 -15.41 8.22
N GLY A 114 -16.44 -15.46 9.49
CA GLY A 114 -16.23 -16.62 10.38
C GLY A 114 -14.95 -16.56 11.22
N ASN A 115 -14.12 -15.53 11.06
CA ASN A 115 -13.00 -15.20 11.93
C ASN A 115 -13.26 -13.85 12.64
N GLU A 116 -14.04 -13.90 13.73
CA GLU A 116 -14.47 -12.71 14.47
C GLU A 116 -13.31 -11.89 15.05
N GLU A 117 -12.20 -12.54 15.43
CA GLU A 117 -11.02 -11.86 15.98
C GLU A 117 -10.37 -10.96 14.92
N THR A 118 -10.11 -11.51 13.73
CA THR A 118 -9.54 -10.75 12.62
C THR A 118 -10.49 -9.66 12.12
N GLN A 119 -11.80 -9.92 12.06
CA GLN A 119 -12.77 -8.88 11.71
C GLN A 119 -12.75 -7.72 12.71
N ALA A 120 -12.68 -8.00 14.02
CA ALA A 120 -12.59 -6.97 15.04
C ALA A 120 -11.27 -6.18 14.95
N GLU A 121 -10.17 -6.84 14.63
CA GLU A 121 -8.87 -6.18 14.41
C GLU A 121 -8.93 -5.20 13.23
N ILE A 122 -9.46 -5.63 12.09
CA ILE A 122 -9.65 -4.80 10.90
C ILE A 122 -10.53 -3.58 11.22
N GLU A 123 -11.66 -3.81 11.89
CA GLU A 123 -12.58 -2.73 12.26
C GLU A 123 -11.93 -1.72 13.21
N ASN A 124 -11.08 -2.18 14.13
CA ASN A 124 -10.30 -1.29 14.99
C ASN A 124 -9.30 -0.47 14.16
N VAL A 125 -8.60 -1.08 13.19
CA VAL A 125 -7.68 -0.36 12.30
C VAL A 125 -8.39 0.79 11.57
N PHE A 126 -9.55 0.52 10.96
CA PHE A 126 -10.34 1.55 10.28
C PHE A 126 -10.91 2.60 11.24
N SER A 127 -11.28 2.20 12.46
CA SER A 127 -11.78 3.13 13.48
C SER A 127 -10.69 4.04 14.06
N GLU A 128 -9.46 3.55 14.21
CA GLU A 128 -8.32 4.31 14.71
C GLU A 128 -7.69 5.21 13.64
N ASN A 129 -7.87 4.84 12.37
CA ASN A 129 -7.31 5.54 11.21
C ASN A 129 -8.39 5.93 10.19
N PRO A 130 -9.37 6.78 10.56
CA PRO A 130 -10.42 7.18 9.63
C PRO A 130 -9.85 7.99 8.46
N VAL A 131 -10.29 7.66 7.25
CA VAL A 131 -10.00 8.43 6.04
C VAL A 131 -11.04 9.53 5.90
N GLU A 132 -10.73 10.71 6.44
CA GLU A 132 -11.60 11.89 6.30
C GLU A 132 -11.36 12.56 4.95
N VAL A 133 -12.39 12.53 4.09
CA VAL A 133 -12.35 13.15 2.76
C VAL A 133 -13.06 14.51 2.81
N SER A 134 -12.35 15.56 2.42
CA SER A 134 -12.88 16.93 2.31
C SER A 134 -12.82 17.46 0.88
N ILE A 135 -13.65 18.45 0.57
CA ILE A 135 -13.55 19.20 -0.69
C ILE A 135 -12.18 19.90 -0.73
N GLY A 136 -11.49 19.79 -1.86
CA GLY A 136 -10.12 20.29 -2.06
C GLY A 136 -9.02 19.30 -1.69
N ASP A 137 -9.37 18.14 -1.11
CA ASP A 137 -8.47 16.98 -1.12
C ASP A 137 -8.40 16.38 -2.52
N TYR A 138 -7.61 15.34 -2.71
CA TYR A 138 -7.50 14.68 -4.00
C TYR A 138 -7.67 13.17 -3.87
N PHE A 139 -8.16 12.51 -4.91
CA PHE A 139 -8.29 11.07 -4.95
C PHE A 139 -7.91 10.50 -6.32
N HIS A 140 -7.61 9.20 -6.35
CA HIS A 140 -7.46 8.44 -7.57
C HIS A 140 -8.10 7.08 -7.34
N HIS A 141 -8.86 6.60 -8.32
CA HIS A 141 -9.38 5.25 -8.33
C HIS A 141 -9.07 4.59 -9.67
N GLN A 142 -8.55 3.36 -9.59
CA GLN A 142 -8.28 2.52 -10.75
C GLN A 142 -8.74 1.11 -10.47
N THR A 143 -9.29 0.47 -11.50
CA THR A 143 -9.53 -0.97 -11.52
C THR A 143 -8.70 -1.63 -12.63
N ASN A 144 -8.31 -2.87 -12.40
CA ASN A 144 -7.66 -3.75 -13.37
C ASN A 144 -8.35 -5.12 -13.35
N ARG A 145 -8.13 -5.92 -14.41
CA ARG A 145 -8.68 -7.28 -14.55
C ARG A 145 -10.20 -7.34 -14.29
N ASP A 146 -11.02 -6.66 -15.09
CA ASP A 146 -12.50 -6.71 -14.95
C ASP A 146 -12.99 -6.40 -13.51
N ASP A 147 -12.38 -5.42 -12.84
CA ASP A 147 -12.69 -4.96 -11.47
C ASP A 147 -12.33 -5.94 -10.34
N TYR A 148 -11.53 -6.97 -10.62
CA TYR A 148 -10.99 -7.86 -9.59
C TYR A 148 -9.86 -7.22 -8.78
N ASP A 149 -9.05 -6.38 -9.41
CA ASP A 149 -7.98 -5.62 -8.77
C ASP A 149 -8.42 -4.16 -8.65
N THR A 150 -8.37 -3.59 -7.46
CA THR A 150 -8.76 -2.18 -7.23
C THR A 150 -7.70 -1.43 -6.47
N PHE A 151 -7.51 -0.16 -6.83
CA PHE A 151 -6.60 0.76 -6.17
C PHE A 151 -7.29 2.09 -5.93
N THR A 152 -7.36 2.52 -4.67
CA THR A 152 -7.89 3.82 -4.29
C THR A 152 -6.86 4.58 -3.47
N ALA A 153 -6.41 5.72 -3.98
CA ALA A 153 -5.57 6.67 -3.26
C ALA A 153 -6.40 7.89 -2.85
N VAL A 154 -6.25 8.34 -1.60
CA VAL A 154 -6.83 9.60 -1.12
C VAL A 154 -5.72 10.43 -0.51
N TYR A 155 -5.50 11.64 -1.03
CA TYR A 155 -4.54 12.60 -0.53
C TYR A 155 -5.25 13.70 0.25
N SER A 156 -5.04 13.74 1.57
CA SER A 156 -5.46 14.89 2.39
C SER A 156 -4.41 15.99 2.31
N VAL A 157 -4.81 17.15 1.79
CA VAL A 157 -3.93 18.32 1.69
C VAL A 157 -3.59 18.86 3.08
N GLU A 158 -4.57 18.88 3.98
CA GLU A 158 -4.42 19.35 5.36
C GLU A 158 -3.43 18.47 6.14
N GLN A 159 -3.65 17.15 6.10
CA GLN A 159 -2.84 16.20 6.87
C GLN A 159 -1.49 15.88 6.20
N LYS A 160 -1.34 16.21 4.91
CA LYS A 160 -0.18 15.83 4.09
C LYS A 160 0.05 14.31 4.09
N LYS A 161 -1.06 13.57 3.99
CA LYS A 161 -1.07 12.11 4.01
C LYS A 161 -1.78 11.56 2.79
N ILE A 162 -1.28 10.44 2.28
CA ILE A 162 -1.98 9.64 1.29
C ILE A 162 -2.37 8.31 1.93
N TRP A 163 -3.65 7.98 1.92
CA TRP A 163 -4.14 6.63 2.21
C TRP A 163 -4.25 5.87 0.91
N LEU A 164 -3.69 4.66 0.89
CA LEU A 164 -3.70 3.76 -0.24
C LEU A 164 -4.44 2.49 0.15
N HIS A 165 -5.43 2.14 -0.65
CA HIS A 165 -6.23 0.94 -0.50
C HIS A 165 -5.99 0.09 -1.73
N GLU A 166 -5.26 -1.01 -1.57
CA GLU A 166 -4.92 -1.95 -2.64
C GLU A 166 -5.70 -3.24 -2.43
N TRP A 167 -6.36 -3.73 -3.48
CA TRP A 167 -6.99 -5.05 -3.53
C TRP A 167 -6.49 -5.80 -4.76
N HIS A 168 -6.07 -7.05 -4.57
CA HIS A 168 -5.66 -7.96 -5.62
C HIS A 168 -6.36 -9.31 -5.50
N GLN A 169 -6.81 -9.86 -6.62
CA GLN A 169 -7.50 -11.16 -6.68
C GLN A 169 -7.16 -11.98 -7.96
#